data_AF-A0AAP0HDL7-F1
#
_entry.id   AF-A0AAP0HDL7-F1
#
_cell.length_a   1.000
_cell.length_b   1.000
_cell.length_c   1.000
_cell.angle_alpha   90.00
_cell.angle_beta   90.00
_cell.angle_gamma   90.00
#
_symmetry.space_group_name_H-M   'P 1'
#
loop_
_entity.id
_entity.type
_entity.pdbx_description
1 polymer ?
#
loop_
_entity_poly.entity_id
_entity_poly.type
_entity_poly.pdbx_seq_one_letter_code
_entity_poly.pdbx_strand_id
1 'polypeptide(L)'
;MTTEQPTPTTVPATSAFVLTPEAKLVREFMKFQPGYFYGGGDPEAAGKWIVSHQRFHKLMQNDDIIHAHLSEACLRGHAAVWWTTYLDIHPELATWAEFRELFYDEFIPMQVRLRLRGDFMALRQGNRSLMQYMERYRYLLRFSMDVAGTKTLKIYYFVRGVDEQIVDATVSIGATTI
;
A
#
# COMPACT_ATOMS: atom_id res chain seq x y z
N MET A 1 17.50 -73.15 22.11
CA MET A 1 16.61 -72.31 21.28
C MET A 1 16.60 -70.95 21.95
N THR A 2 17.34 -70.01 21.36
CA THR A 2 17.69 -68.71 21.96
C THR A 2 16.66 -67.67 21.53
N THR A 3 16.06 -66.98 22.48
CA THR A 3 15.04 -65.94 22.26
C THR A 3 15.73 -64.61 21.91
N GLU A 4 15.56 -64.12 20.68
CA GLU A 4 15.98 -62.76 20.31
C GLU A 4 14.98 -61.73 20.85
N GLN A 5 15.51 -60.69 21.49
CA GLN A 5 14.77 -59.54 21.99
C GLN A 5 14.73 -58.44 20.92
N PRO A 6 13.60 -57.79 20.64
CA PRO A 6 13.52 -56.79 19.59
C PRO A 6 14.25 -55.49 20.00
N THR A 7 15.10 -55.00 19.11
CA THR A 7 15.82 -53.72 19.18
C THR A 7 14.85 -52.54 19.30
N PRO A 8 15.14 -51.50 20.11
CA PRO A 8 14.29 -50.32 20.19
C PRO A 8 14.29 -49.59 18.84
N THR A 9 13.12 -49.44 18.23
CA THR A 9 12.91 -48.64 17.03
C THR A 9 13.23 -47.17 17.33
N THR A 10 14.33 -46.68 16.77
CA THR A 10 14.64 -45.25 16.71
C THR A 10 13.53 -44.54 15.94
N VAL A 11 12.70 -43.76 16.64
CA VAL A 11 11.75 -42.85 16.02
C VAL A 11 12.56 -41.79 15.26
N PRO A 12 12.38 -41.60 13.94
CA PRO A 12 13.06 -40.50 13.27
C PRO A 12 12.51 -39.17 13.82
N ALA A 13 13.45 -38.31 14.22
CA ALA A 13 13.20 -36.99 14.76
C ALA A 13 12.25 -36.17 13.86
N THR A 14 11.36 -35.43 14.51
CA THR A 14 10.44 -34.43 13.95
C THR A 14 11.04 -33.73 12.73
N SER A 15 10.54 -34.09 11.54
CA SER A 15 10.78 -33.33 10.31
C SER A 15 10.26 -31.92 10.54
N ALA A 16 11.16 -30.95 10.59
CA ALA A 16 10.78 -29.55 10.57
C ALA A 16 9.97 -29.33 9.29
N PHE A 17 8.69 -28.99 9.42
CA PHE A 17 7.79 -28.78 8.30
C PHE A 17 8.31 -27.58 7.47
N VAL A 18 9.13 -27.86 6.45
CA VAL A 18 9.65 -26.84 5.54
C VAL A 18 8.46 -26.37 4.70
N LEU A 19 8.02 -25.12 4.93
CA LEU A 19 6.97 -24.53 4.10
C LEU A 19 7.45 -24.40 2.66
N THR A 20 6.54 -24.63 1.71
CA THR A 20 6.78 -24.29 0.31
C THR A 20 7.00 -22.77 0.15
N PRO A 21 7.66 -22.31 -0.92
CA PRO A 21 7.84 -20.89 -1.20
C PRO A 21 6.52 -20.09 -1.16
N GLU A 22 5.44 -20.66 -1.68
CA GLU A 22 4.09 -20.07 -1.72
C GLU A 22 3.50 -19.98 -0.32
N ALA A 23 3.58 -21.05 0.47
CA ALA A 23 3.11 -21.06 1.85
C ALA A 23 3.91 -20.07 2.74
N LYS A 24 5.21 -19.93 2.49
CA LYS A 24 6.04 -18.90 3.13
C LYS A 24 5.58 -17.51 2.74
N LEU A 25 5.32 -17.25 1.46
CA LEU A 25 4.87 -15.94 0.98
C LEU A 25 3.50 -15.56 1.57
N VAL A 26 2.52 -16.46 1.56
CA VAL A 26 1.21 -16.24 2.19
C VAL A 26 1.37 -15.95 3.69
N ARG A 27 2.24 -16.70 4.37
CA ARG A 27 2.51 -16.46 5.80
C ARG A 27 3.11 -15.08 6.05
N GLU A 28 4.10 -14.66 5.26
CA GLU A 28 4.68 -13.31 5.39
C GLU A 28 3.67 -12.22 5.01
N PHE A 29 2.79 -12.47 4.03
CA PHE A 29 1.70 -11.56 3.68
C PHE A 29 0.72 -11.37 4.85
N MET A 30 0.28 -12.45 5.48
CA MET A 30 -0.62 -12.35 6.63
C MET A 30 0.03 -11.66 7.83
N LYS A 31 1.32 -11.89 8.08
CA LYS A 31 2.08 -11.18 9.11
C LYS A 31 2.22 -9.68 8.83
N PHE A 32 2.28 -9.28 7.56
CA PHE A 32 2.32 -7.88 7.15
C PHE A 32 1.00 -7.14 7.46
N GLN A 33 -0.09 -7.87 7.73
CA GLN A 33 -1.41 -7.32 8.02
C GLN A 33 -1.88 -6.32 6.94
N PRO A 34 -2.06 -6.78 5.69
CA PRO A 34 -2.42 -5.94 4.55
C PRO A 34 -3.75 -5.20 4.73
N GLY A 35 -4.62 -5.72 5.61
CA GLY A 35 -5.96 -5.19 5.87
C GLY A 35 -6.97 -5.61 4.81
N TYR A 36 -8.25 -5.53 5.15
CA TYR A 36 -9.34 -5.80 4.23
C TYR A 36 -9.88 -4.50 3.63
N PHE A 37 -10.28 -4.56 2.35
CA PHE A 37 -10.96 -3.45 1.69
C PHE A 37 -12.37 -3.85 1.30
N TYR A 38 -13.35 -3.09 1.78
CA TYR A 38 -14.77 -3.40 1.61
C TYR A 38 -15.42 -2.72 0.40
N GLY A 39 -14.68 -1.85 -0.31
CA GLY A 39 -15.24 -1.06 -1.42
C GLY A 39 -16.05 0.17 -0.99
N GLY A 40 -15.78 0.73 0.20
CA GLY A 40 -16.46 1.96 0.64
C GLY A 40 -16.09 3.19 -0.21
N GLY A 41 -16.96 4.20 -0.24
CA GLY A 41 -16.81 5.42 -1.06
C GLY A 41 -15.77 6.42 -0.58
N ASP A 42 -14.79 6.03 0.25
CA ASP A 42 -13.67 6.88 0.67
C ASP A 42 -12.42 6.60 -0.20
N PRO A 43 -12.06 7.51 -1.13
CA PRO A 43 -10.87 7.36 -1.96
C PRO A 43 -9.57 7.39 -1.17
N GLU A 44 -9.57 7.95 0.05
CA GLU A 44 -8.42 7.94 0.93
C GLU A 44 -8.16 6.56 1.52
N ALA A 45 -9.20 5.88 2.02
CA ALA A 45 -9.11 4.48 2.44
C ALA A 45 -8.66 3.57 1.29
N ALA A 46 -9.27 3.70 0.11
CA ALA A 46 -8.87 2.93 -1.08
C ALA A 46 -7.40 3.16 -1.43
N GLY A 47 -6.96 4.42 -1.43
CA GLY A 47 -5.58 4.80 -1.71
C GLY A 47 -4.58 4.32 -0.66
N LYS A 48 -4.97 4.23 0.62
CA LYS A 48 -4.11 3.66 1.69
C LYS A 48 -3.96 2.15 1.52
N TRP A 49 -5.06 1.46 1.19
CA TRP A 49 -5.07 0.01 1.02
C TRP A 49 -4.18 -0.45 -0.15
N ILE A 50 -4.34 0.15 -1.34
CA ILE A 50 -3.57 -0.25 -2.52
C ILE A 50 -2.06 0.02 -2.35
N VAL A 51 -1.70 1.13 -1.67
CA VAL A 51 -0.30 1.45 -1.35
C VAL A 51 0.29 0.45 -0.36
N SER A 52 -0.49 -0.07 0.57
CA SER A 52 -0.05 -1.12 1.50
C SER A 52 0.38 -2.38 0.74
N HIS A 53 -0.46 -2.83 -0.21
CA HIS A 53 -0.19 -3.99 -1.04
C HIS A 53 1.02 -3.76 -1.94
N GLN A 54 1.12 -2.60 -2.59
CA GLN A 54 2.30 -2.24 -3.39
C GLN A 54 3.60 -2.23 -2.58
N ARG A 55 3.56 -1.81 -1.31
CA ARG A 55 4.73 -1.86 -0.42
C ARG A 55 5.15 -3.30 -0.12
N PHE A 56 4.19 -4.18 0.18
CA PHE A 56 4.47 -5.59 0.37
C PHE A 56 5.08 -6.22 -0.88
N HIS A 57 4.48 -5.96 -2.04
CA HIS A 57 4.99 -6.44 -3.32
C HIS A 57 6.45 -6.02 -3.52
N LYS A 58 6.75 -4.74 -3.34
CA LYS A 58 8.11 -4.21 -3.49
C LYS A 58 9.08 -4.82 -2.48
N LEU A 59 8.63 -5.10 -1.25
CA LEU A 59 9.46 -5.70 -0.21
C LEU A 59 9.80 -7.15 -0.54
N MET A 60 8.81 -7.93 -0.97
CA MET A 60 8.96 -9.36 -1.21
C MET A 60 9.48 -9.69 -2.61
N GLN A 61 9.34 -8.77 -3.57
CA GLN A 61 9.63 -8.99 -4.99
C GLN A 61 8.98 -10.27 -5.52
N ASN A 62 7.75 -10.53 -5.07
CA ASN A 62 6.99 -11.71 -5.48
C ASN A 62 6.41 -11.53 -6.89
N ASP A 63 6.01 -12.64 -7.50
CA ASP A 63 5.42 -12.62 -8.84
C ASP A 63 4.13 -11.76 -8.91
N ASP A 64 3.96 -11.04 -10.02
CA ASP A 64 2.85 -10.11 -10.25
C ASP A 64 1.49 -10.81 -10.15
N ILE A 65 1.37 -12.02 -10.70
CA ILE A 65 0.12 -12.79 -10.70
C ILE A 65 -0.18 -13.28 -9.28
N ILE A 66 0.83 -13.83 -8.61
CA ILE A 66 0.69 -14.25 -7.21
C ILE A 66 0.31 -13.06 -6.32
N HIS A 67 0.88 -11.87 -6.56
CA HIS A 67 0.57 -10.68 -5.80
C HIS A 67 -0.88 -10.19 -6.00
N ALA A 68 -1.40 -10.27 -7.23
CA ALA A 68 -2.78 -9.94 -7.52
C ALA A 68 -3.74 -10.87 -6.76
N HIS A 69 -3.50 -12.19 -6.76
CA HIS A 69 -4.32 -13.13 -6.00
C HIS A 69 -4.27 -12.90 -4.49
N LEU A 70 -3.10 -12.56 -3.94
CA LEU A 70 -2.99 -12.18 -2.53
C LEU A 70 -3.84 -10.94 -2.20
N SER A 71 -3.85 -9.95 -3.10
CA SER A 71 -4.60 -8.71 -2.95
C SER A 71 -6.11 -8.92 -3.09
N GLU A 72 -6.53 -9.73 -4.08
CA GLU A 72 -7.90 -10.18 -4.27
C GLU A 72 -8.44 -10.86 -3.02
N ALA A 73 -7.65 -11.75 -2.40
CA ALA A 73 -8.04 -12.45 -1.18
C ALA A 73 -8.34 -11.51 0.01
N CYS A 74 -7.93 -10.24 -0.07
CA CYS A 74 -8.19 -9.18 0.89
C CYS A 74 -9.40 -8.29 0.55
N LEU A 75 -10.07 -8.50 -0.58
CA LEU A 75 -11.30 -7.79 -0.93
C LEU A 75 -12.52 -8.36 -0.20
N ARG A 76 -13.42 -7.49 0.24
CA ARG A 76 -14.66 -7.83 0.94
C ARG A 76 -15.80 -6.96 0.42
N GLY A 77 -17.04 -7.32 0.76
CA GLY A 77 -18.21 -6.49 0.47
C GLY A 77 -18.31 -6.08 -1.00
N HIS A 78 -18.52 -4.78 -1.24
CA HIS A 78 -18.66 -4.24 -2.59
C HIS A 78 -17.44 -4.50 -3.47
N ALA A 79 -16.22 -4.40 -2.91
CA ALA A 79 -15.02 -4.63 -3.68
C ALA A 79 -14.86 -6.10 -4.14
N ALA A 80 -15.29 -7.06 -3.32
CA ALA A 80 -15.28 -8.46 -3.73
C ALA A 80 -16.29 -8.73 -4.87
N VAL A 81 -17.49 -8.14 -4.80
CA VAL A 81 -18.51 -8.26 -5.85
C VAL A 81 -18.02 -7.64 -7.16
N TRP A 82 -17.42 -6.45 -7.10
CA TRP A 82 -16.81 -5.79 -8.26
C TRP A 82 -15.75 -6.68 -8.93
N TRP A 83 -14.79 -7.20 -8.15
CA TRP A 83 -13.69 -7.98 -8.70
C TRP A 83 -14.15 -9.30 -9.32
N THR A 84 -15.05 -10.02 -8.64
CA THR A 84 -15.61 -11.28 -9.18
C THR A 84 -16.40 -11.05 -10.47
N THR A 85 -17.22 -10.00 -10.53
CA THR A 85 -17.95 -9.62 -11.76
C THR A 85 -17.00 -9.29 -12.91
N TYR A 86 -15.86 -8.65 -12.62
CA TYR A 86 -14.85 -8.37 -13.62
C TYR A 86 -14.20 -9.65 -14.16
N LEU A 87 -13.84 -10.59 -13.28
CA LEU A 87 -13.22 -11.86 -13.64
C LEU A 87 -14.16 -12.80 -14.42
N ASP A 88 -15.48 -12.73 -14.19
CA ASP A 88 -16.46 -13.48 -14.99
C ASP A 88 -16.40 -13.12 -16.48
N ILE A 89 -16.02 -11.87 -16.78
CA ILE A 89 -15.87 -11.36 -18.15
C ILE A 89 -14.41 -11.52 -18.63
N HIS A 90 -13.44 -11.45 -17.71
CA HIS A 90 -12.02 -11.44 -18.02
C HIS A 90 -11.20 -12.43 -17.16
N PRO A 91 -11.28 -13.74 -17.44
CA PRO A 91 -10.67 -14.77 -16.58
C PRO A 91 -9.13 -14.69 -16.48
N GLU A 92 -8.48 -14.08 -17.48
CA GLU A 92 -7.01 -14.06 -17.63
C GLU A 92 -6.35 -12.78 -17.09
N LEU A 93 -7.13 -11.79 -16.64
CA LEU A 93 -6.65 -10.49 -16.18
C LEU A 93 -6.16 -10.57 -14.72
N ALA A 94 -5.01 -11.20 -14.53
CA ALA A 94 -4.50 -11.57 -13.21
C ALA A 94 -3.15 -10.92 -12.84
N THR A 95 -2.56 -10.03 -13.63
CA THR A 95 -1.32 -9.35 -13.20
C THR A 95 -1.61 -8.27 -12.15
N TRP A 96 -0.65 -8.02 -11.26
CA TRP A 96 -0.78 -6.96 -10.27
C TRP A 96 -0.89 -5.57 -10.90
N ALA A 97 -0.13 -5.32 -11.97
CA ALA A 97 -0.20 -4.05 -12.69
C ALA A 97 -1.63 -3.75 -13.18
N GLU A 98 -2.29 -4.72 -13.81
CA GLU A 98 -3.66 -4.59 -14.30
C GLU A 98 -4.67 -4.45 -13.16
N PHE A 99 -4.59 -5.29 -12.13
CA PHE A 99 -5.44 -5.19 -10.93
C PHE A 99 -5.43 -3.77 -10.36
N ARG A 100 -4.25 -3.15 -10.22
CA ARG A 100 -4.14 -1.80 -9.68
C ARG A 100 -4.82 -0.75 -10.56
N GLU A 101 -4.64 -0.82 -11.88
CA GLU A 101 -5.24 0.17 -12.78
C GLU A 101 -6.77 0.09 -12.70
N LEU A 102 -7.33 -1.12 -12.75
CA LEU A 102 -8.76 -1.36 -12.57
C LEU A 102 -9.25 -0.88 -11.20
N PHE A 103 -8.49 -1.15 -10.15
CA PHE A 103 -8.79 -0.68 -8.80
C PHE A 103 -8.84 0.86 -8.72
N TYR A 104 -7.89 1.54 -9.38
CA TYR A 104 -7.90 2.99 -9.47
C TYR A 104 -9.13 3.49 -10.22
N ASP A 105 -9.50 2.88 -11.34
CA ASP A 105 -10.64 3.33 -12.13
C ASP A 105 -11.98 3.14 -11.40
N GLU A 106 -12.13 2.05 -10.62
CA GLU A 106 -13.34 1.80 -9.84
C GLU A 106 -13.42 2.69 -8.59
N PHE A 107 -12.40 2.66 -7.73
CA PHE A 107 -12.49 3.24 -6.38
C PHE A 107 -11.89 4.63 -6.26
N ILE A 108 -11.09 5.06 -7.24
CA ILE A 108 -10.45 6.38 -7.27
C ILE A 108 -10.51 6.92 -8.72
N PRO A 109 -11.72 7.08 -9.28
CA PRO A 109 -11.90 7.40 -10.69
C PRO A 109 -11.23 8.73 -11.05
N MET A 110 -10.96 8.94 -12.34
CA MET A 110 -10.23 10.11 -12.84
C MET A 110 -10.77 11.44 -12.26
N GLN A 111 -12.09 11.61 -12.15
CA GLN A 111 -12.70 12.84 -11.62
C GLN A 111 -12.32 13.06 -10.15
N VAL A 112 -12.24 11.99 -9.36
CA VAL A 112 -11.76 12.04 -7.98
C VAL A 112 -10.28 12.38 -7.94
N ARG A 113 -9.45 11.75 -8.79
CA ARG A 113 -8.01 12.07 -8.88
C ARG A 113 -7.78 13.54 -9.25
N LEU A 114 -8.54 14.07 -10.22
CA LEU A 114 -8.48 15.48 -10.61
C LEU A 114 -8.91 16.41 -9.48
N ARG A 115 -9.94 16.07 -8.71
CA ARG A 115 -10.34 16.83 -7.51
C ARG A 115 -9.23 16.82 -6.46
N LEU A 116 -8.64 15.66 -6.16
CA LEU A 116 -7.53 15.52 -5.21
C LEU A 116 -6.28 16.29 -5.65
N ARG A 117 -6.04 16.37 -6.97
CA ARG A 117 -5.01 17.25 -7.52
C ARG A 117 -5.36 18.73 -7.33
N GLY A 118 -6.62 19.13 -7.51
CA GLY A 118 -7.10 20.47 -7.16
C GLY A 118 -6.82 20.81 -5.69
N ASP A 119 -7.17 19.89 -4.78
CA ASP A 119 -6.88 20.01 -3.36
C ASP A 119 -5.38 20.16 -3.08
N PHE A 120 -4.51 19.44 -3.80
CA PHE A 120 -3.06 19.58 -3.69
C PHE A 120 -2.60 21.00 -4.05
N MET A 121 -3.13 21.55 -5.16
CA MET A 121 -2.78 22.89 -5.61
C MET A 121 -3.25 23.96 -4.64
N ALA A 122 -4.42 23.77 -4.03
CA ALA A 122 -4.98 24.68 -3.05
C ALA A 122 -4.47 24.45 -1.62
N LEU A 123 -3.65 23.41 -1.37
CA LEU A 123 -3.28 23.02 -0.02
C LEU A 123 -2.53 24.14 0.72
N ARG A 124 -3.03 24.45 1.92
CA ARG A 124 -2.44 25.36 2.90
C ARG A 124 -2.49 24.69 4.28
N GLN A 125 -1.52 24.98 5.13
CA GLN A 125 -1.48 24.54 6.52
C GLN A 125 -2.70 25.10 7.26
N GLY A 126 -2.90 26.42 7.21
CA GLY A 126 -3.95 27.11 7.94
C GLY A 126 -3.89 26.76 9.42
N ASN A 127 -5.05 26.47 10.03
CA ASN A 127 -5.14 26.12 11.45
C ASN A 127 -4.67 24.70 11.80
N ARG A 128 -4.12 23.93 10.85
CA ARG A 128 -3.62 22.56 11.11
C ARG A 128 -2.24 22.59 11.72
N SER A 129 -1.93 21.60 12.55
CA SER A 129 -0.53 21.39 12.96
C SER A 129 0.34 21.04 11.75
N LEU A 130 1.64 21.32 11.83
CA LEU A 130 2.58 20.97 10.75
C LEU A 130 2.53 19.47 10.42
N MET A 131 2.32 18.61 11.42
CA MET A 131 2.17 17.17 11.25
C MET A 131 0.92 16.80 10.45
N GLN A 132 -0.24 17.35 10.80
CA GLN A 132 -1.49 17.14 10.05
C GLN A 132 -1.40 17.67 8.61
N TYR A 133 -0.76 18.83 8.43
CA TYR A 133 -0.48 19.37 7.10
C TYR A 133 0.42 18.45 6.29
N MET A 134 1.51 17.96 6.88
CA MET A 134 2.46 17.06 6.23
C MET A 134 1.80 15.73 5.82
N GLU A 135 0.93 15.18 6.66
CA GLU A 135 0.14 13.99 6.32
C GLU A 135 -0.78 14.24 5.12
N ARG A 136 -1.53 15.36 5.14
CA ARG A 136 -2.40 15.73 4.02
C ARG A 136 -1.60 16.00 2.74
N TYR A 137 -0.46 16.68 2.85
CA TYR A 137 0.45 16.93 1.73
C TYR A 137 0.93 15.61 1.10
N ARG A 138 1.43 14.67 1.91
CA ARG A 138 1.87 13.35 1.43
C ARG A 138 0.73 12.55 0.82
N TYR A 139 -0.46 12.66 1.38
CA TYR A 139 -1.65 12.04 0.81
C TYR A 139 -1.93 12.58 -0.60
N LEU A 140 -2.05 13.90 -0.75
CA LEU A 140 -2.42 14.53 -2.02
C LEU A 140 -1.30 14.48 -3.09
N LEU A 141 -0.03 14.50 -2.67
CA LEU A 141 1.13 14.39 -3.56
C LEU A 141 1.08 13.14 -4.44
N ARG A 142 0.51 12.02 -3.94
CA ARG A 142 0.43 10.76 -4.70
C ARG A 142 -0.39 10.89 -5.99
N PHE A 143 -1.36 11.80 -6.01
CA PHE A 143 -2.23 12.07 -7.17
C PHE A 143 -1.75 13.25 -8.03
N SER A 144 -0.62 13.85 -7.65
CA SER A 144 -0.10 15.08 -8.26
C SER A 144 1.37 14.93 -8.66
N MET A 145 1.82 13.69 -8.85
CA MET A 145 3.21 13.36 -9.20
C MET A 145 3.64 13.88 -10.57
N ASP A 146 2.70 14.14 -11.47
CA ASP A 146 2.98 14.75 -12.77
C ASP A 146 3.32 16.25 -12.64
N VAL A 147 2.83 16.93 -11.60
CA VAL A 147 3.17 18.34 -11.32
C VAL A 147 4.28 18.49 -10.29
N ALA A 148 4.33 17.60 -9.30
CA ALA A 148 5.30 17.62 -8.21
C ALA A 148 6.19 16.37 -8.24
N GLY A 149 6.64 15.95 -9.43
CA GLY A 149 7.44 14.73 -9.59
C GLY A 149 8.88 14.86 -9.10
N THR A 150 9.48 16.04 -9.27
CA THR A 150 10.88 16.30 -8.92
C THR A 150 11.05 16.65 -7.44
N LYS A 151 12.24 16.40 -6.89
CA LYS A 151 12.58 16.77 -5.49
C LYS A 151 12.34 18.27 -5.25
N THR A 152 12.77 19.12 -6.19
CA THR A 152 12.61 20.57 -6.10
C THR A 152 11.15 20.98 -6.05
N LEU A 153 10.31 20.43 -6.93
CA LEU A 153 8.88 20.76 -6.95
C LEU A 153 8.17 20.24 -5.71
N LYS A 154 8.54 19.06 -5.19
CA LYS A 154 8.01 18.56 -3.91
C LYS A 154 8.30 19.52 -2.76
N ILE A 155 9.54 20.02 -2.66
CA ILE A 155 9.91 21.00 -1.63
C ILE A 155 9.14 22.30 -1.83
N TYR A 156 9.12 22.83 -3.06
CA TYR A 156 8.41 24.06 -3.40
C TYR A 156 6.92 24.00 -3.00
N TYR A 157 6.19 22.98 -3.43
CA TYR A 157 4.77 22.84 -3.12
C TYR A 157 4.51 22.62 -1.63
N PHE A 158 5.44 21.97 -0.91
CA PHE A 158 5.35 21.82 0.54
C PHE A 158 5.50 23.18 1.23
N VAL A 159 6.59 23.91 0.97
CA VAL A 159 6.88 25.20 1.63
C VAL A 159 5.84 26.26 1.28
N ARG A 160 5.40 26.34 0.02
CA ARG A 160 4.35 27.26 -0.45
C ARG A 160 3.04 27.16 0.36
N GLY A 161 2.76 25.99 0.93
CA GLY A 161 1.56 25.78 1.74
C GLY A 161 1.78 25.87 3.25
N VAL A 162 3.02 25.94 3.75
CA VAL A 162 3.31 26.14 5.18
C VAL A 162 2.98 27.58 5.57
N ASP A 163 2.48 27.79 6.78
CA ASP A 163 2.19 29.13 7.29
C ASP A 163 3.47 29.98 7.41
N GLU A 164 3.44 31.23 6.96
CA GLU A 164 4.57 32.15 6.96
C GLU A 164 5.20 32.33 8.34
N GLN A 165 4.39 32.27 9.41
CA GLN A 165 4.88 32.43 10.79
C GLN A 165 5.85 31.32 11.22
N ILE A 166 5.76 30.13 10.61
CA ILE A 166 6.68 29.01 10.87
C ILE A 166 7.93 29.14 10.00
N VAL A 167 7.80 29.68 8.79
CA VAL A 167 8.92 29.88 7.85
C VAL A 167 9.89 30.93 8.39
N ASP A 168 9.39 31.99 9.02
CA ASP A 168 10.22 33.05 9.61
C ASP A 168 11.03 32.55 10.82
N ALA A 169 10.45 31.65 11.64
CA ALA A 169 11.14 31.02 12.76
C ALA A 169 12.30 30.11 12.32
N THR A 170 12.15 29.31 11.25
CA THR A 170 13.24 28.47 10.73
C THR A 170 14.33 29.25 10.02
N VAL A 171 14.00 30.36 9.33
CA VAL A 171 14.98 31.28 8.75
C VAL A 171 15.75 32.03 9.84
N SER A 172 15.08 32.42 10.93
CA SER A 172 15.71 33.07 12.09
C SER A 172 16.62 32.11 12.88
N ILE A 173 16.22 30.84 13.04
CA ILE A 173 17.07 29.82 13.68
C ILE A 173 18.28 29.45 12.80
N GLY A 174 18.11 29.40 11.47
CA GLY A 174 19.21 29.15 10.53
C GLY A 174 20.24 30.29 10.41
N ALA A 175 19.93 31.50 10.89
CA ALA A 175 20.87 32.62 10.94
C ALA A 175 21.78 32.60 12.18
N THR A 176 21.58 31.67 13.11
CA THR A 176 22.37 31.59 14.36
C THR A 176 23.27 30.37 14.45
N THR A 177 23.07 29.28 13.70
CA THR A 177 23.99 28.13 13.73
C THR A 177 23.92 27.28 12.45
N ILE A 178 25.12 27.08 11.87
CA ILE A 178 25.57 26.24 10.74
C ILE A 178 25.58 26.93 9.37
#